data_AF-A0A638VZN8-F1
#
_entry.id   AF-A0A638VZN8-F1
#
_cell.length_a   1.000
_cell.length_b   1.000
_cell.length_c   1.000
_cell.angle_alpha   90.00
_cell.angle_beta   90.00
_cell.angle_gamma   90.00
#
_symmetry.space_group_name_H-M   'P 1'
#
loop_
_entity.id
_entity.type
_entity.pdbx_description
1 polymer ?
#
loop_
_entity_poly.entity_id
_entity_poly.type
_entity_poly.pdbx_seq_one_letter_code
_entity_poly.pdbx_strand_id
1 'polypeptide(L)' 'MICIVSKVEDTEIGLKLTLENGNSICVSNYSHYLLSKSVSRCDKDRLKNIYIRLVSELTLMNEETLKA' A
#
# COMPACT_ATOMS: atom_id res chain seq x y z
N MET A 1 -10.09 4.74 13.23
CA MET A 1 -8.77 5.39 13.40
C MET A 1 -8.23 5.74 12.02
N ILE A 2 -8.05 7.03 11.69
CA ILE A 2 -7.59 7.44 10.35
C ILE A 2 -6.10 7.14 10.22
N CYS A 3 -5.72 6.30 9.25
CA CYS A 3 -4.32 6.04 8.93
C CYS A 3 -3.89 6.86 7.71
N ILE A 4 -3.14 7.92 8.01
CA ILE A 4 -2.57 8.82 7.03
C ILE A 4 -1.16 8.34 6.70
N VAL A 5 -0.93 8.06 5.42
CA VAL A 5 0.40 7.72 4.90
C VAL A 5 1.19 9.02 4.77
N SER A 6 2.29 9.12 5.52
CA SER A 6 3.20 10.26 5.52
C SER A 6 4.32 10.13 4.49
N LYS A 7 4.74 8.90 4.18
CA LYS A 7 5.82 8.63 3.22
C LYS A 7 5.57 7.35 2.45
N VAL A 8 5.96 7.34 1.18
CA VAL A 8 5.94 6.16 0.32
C VAL A 8 7.30 5.96 -0.32
N GLU A 9 7.88 4.78 -0.13
CA GLU A 9 9.20 4.42 -0.63
C GLU A 9 9.12 3.16 -1.48
N ASP A 10 9.73 3.19 -2.66
CA ASP A 10 9.95 2.00 -3.47
C ASP A 10 11.23 1.30 -3.00
N THR A 11 11.12 0.02 -2.67
CA THR A 11 12.22 -0.82 -2.17
C THR A 11 12.41 -2.03 -3.09
N GLU A 12 13.55 -2.73 -3.02
CA GLU A 12 13.78 -3.95 -3.80
C GLU A 12 12.70 -5.03 -3.57
N ILE A 13 12.10 -5.06 -2.38
CA ILE A 13 11.13 -6.06 -1.94
C ILE A 13 9.66 -5.65 -2.22
N GLY A 14 9.42 -4.39 -2.60
CA GLY A 14 8.08 -3.85 -2.83
C GLY A 14 7.90 -2.41 -2.35
N LEU A 15 6.68 -2.05 -1.93
CA LEU A 15 6.32 -0.69 -1.52
C LEU A 15 6.31 -0.57 0.00
N LYS A 16 7.07 0.37 0.56
CA LYS A 16 7.04 0.71 1.99
C LYS A 16 6.21 1.96 2.20
N LEU A 17 5.21 1.86 3.09
CA LEU A 17 4.33 2.93 3.49
C LEU A 17 4.63 3.29 4.94
N THR A 18 5.03 4.52 5.20
CA THR A 18 5.18 5.05 6.56
C THR A 18 3.92 5.83 6.91
N LEU A 19 3.36 5.54 8.08
CA LEU A 19 2.20 6.21 8.63
C LEU A 19 2.63 7.41 9.49
N GLU A 20 1.75 8.38 9.69
CA GLU A 20 2.02 9.54 10.56
C GLU A 20 2.35 9.16 12.00
N ASN A 21 1.83 8.04 12.50
CA ASN A 21 2.12 7.53 13.84
C ASN A 21 3.51 6.87 13.96
N GLY A 22 4.31 6.87 12.89
CA GLY A 22 5.65 6.28 12.85
C GLY A 22 5.67 4.79 12.51
N ASN A 23 4.52 4.11 12.44
CA ASN A 23 4.45 2.72 12.00
C ASN A 23 4.71 2.61 10.49
N SER A 24 5.18 1.44 10.05
CA SER A 24 5.41 1.16 8.64
C SER A 24 4.76 -0.13 8.18
N ILE A 25 4.15 -0.09 6.99
CA ILE A 25 3.53 -1.23 6.31
C ILE A 25 4.36 -1.53 5.06
N CYS A 26 4.77 -2.78 4.87
CA CYS A 26 5.49 -3.23 3.69
C CYS A 26 4.57 -4.07 2.81
N VAL A 27 4.35 -3.62 1.58
CA VAL A 27 3.61 -4.35 0.55
C VAL A 27 4.61 -5.08 -0.33
N SER A 28 4.83 -6.36 -0.05
CA SER A 28 5.65 -7.26 -0.87
C SER A 28 4.99 -7.56 -2.22
N ASN A 29 5.78 -7.94 -3.23
CA ASN A 29 5.30 -8.35 -4.57
C ASN A 29 4.52 -7.29 -5.36
N TYR A 30 4.61 -6.01 -4.99
CA TYR A 30 4.07 -4.89 -5.76
C TYR A 30 4.58 -4.92 -7.22
N SER A 31 5.86 -5.23 -7.42
CA SER A 31 6.51 -5.41 -8.71
C SER A 31 5.97 -6.60 -9.51
N HIS A 32 5.55 -7.70 -8.86
CA HIS A 32 5.03 -8.87 -9.55
C HIS A 32 3.69 -8.59 -10.28
N TYR A 33 2.79 -7.84 -9.65
CA TYR A 33 1.54 -7.40 -10.29
C TYR A 33 1.77 -6.35 -11.38
N LEU A 34 2.82 -5.55 -11.24
CA LEU A 34 3.30 -4.56 -12.20
C LEU A 34 3.96 -5.15 -13.45
N LEU A 35 4.55 -6.35 -13.34
CA LEU A 35 5.31 -7.01 -14.41
C LEU A 35 4.49 -8.04 -15.19
N SER A 36 3.32 -8.46 -14.68
CA SER A 36 2.48 -9.47 -15.36
C SER A 36 1.76 -8.96 -16.62
N LYS A 37 1.70 -7.64 -16.81
CA LYS A 37 1.35 -7.00 -18.09
C LYS A 37 2.27 -5.81 -18.29
N SER A 38 2.43 -5.37 -19.54
CA SER A 38 3.08 -4.12 -19.92
C SER A 38 2.35 -2.91 -19.31
N VAL A 39 2.51 -2.70 -18.01
CA VAL A 39 1.94 -1.60 -17.25
C VAL A 39 2.71 -0.34 -17.65
N SER A 40 2.05 0.57 -18.36
CA SER A 40 2.64 1.86 -18.72
C SER A 40 3.05 2.62 -17.46
N ARG A 41 3.99 3.58 -17.55
CA ARG A 41 4.40 4.39 -16.38
C ARG A 41 3.19 5.03 -15.68
N CYS A 42 2.19 5.45 -16.46
CA CYS A 42 0.92 6.02 -15.99
C CYS A 42 0.11 5.00 -15.17
N ASP A 43 0.13 3.73 -15.56
CA ASP A 43 -0.55 2.66 -14.83
C ASP A 43 0.20 2.29 -13.54
N LYS A 44 1.52 2.54 -13.44
CA LYS A 44 2.28 2.33 -12.20
C LYS A 44 1.84 3.28 -11.09
N ASP A 45 1.75 4.58 -11.39
CA ASP A 45 1.31 5.59 -10.41
C ASP A 45 -0.15 5.37 -9.99
N ARG A 46 -1.01 4.95 -10.92
CA ARG A 46 -2.40 4.55 -10.61
C ARG A 46 -2.45 3.36 -9.66
N LEU A 47 -1.67 2.30 -9.92
CA LEU A 47 -1.59 1.14 -9.02
C LEU A 47 -1.05 1.52 -7.65
N LYS A 48 -0.04 2.40 -7.58
CA LYS A 48 0.51 2.92 -6.33
C LYS A 48 -0.57 3.59 -5.49
N ASN A 49 -1.37 4.46 -6.12
CA ASN A 49 -2.48 5.14 -5.45
C ASN A 49 -3.59 4.19 -4.98
N ILE A 50 -3.89 3.13 -5.75
CA ILE A 50 -4.85 2.09 -5.34
C ILE A 50 -4.37 1.37 -4.07
N TYR A 51 -3.09 0.98 -4.02
CA TYR A 51 -2.52 0.31 -2.84
C TYR A 51 -2.47 1.21 -1.60
N ILE A 52 -2.08 2.48 -1.76
CA ILE A 52 -2.10 3.45 -0.68
C ILE A 52 -3.52 3.57 -0.11
N ARG A 53 -4.52 3.71 -0.98
CA ARG A 53 -5.93 3.82 -0.58
C ARG A 53 -6.42 2.55 0.12
N LEU A 54 -6.14 1.37 -0.44
CA LEU A 54 -6.51 0.09 0.16
C LEU A 54 -5.91 -0.07 1.56
N VAL A 55 -4.63 0.26 1.73
CA VAL A 55 -3.97 0.15 3.03
C VAL A 55 -4.56 1.15 4.04
N SER A 56 -4.83 2.39 3.63
CA SER A 56 -5.52 3.36 4.48
C SER A 56 -6.91 2.88 4.90
N GLU A 57 -7.71 2.31 3.99
CA GLU A 57 -9.04 1.74 4.27
C GLU A 57 -8.97 0.49 5.16
N LEU A 58 -8.01 -0.41 4.94
CA LEU A 58 -7.80 -1.60 5.77
C LEU A 58 -7.35 -1.25 7.18
N THR A 59 -6.48 -0.25 7.33
CA THR A 59 -6.02 0.17 8.66
C THR A 59 -7.08 1.00 9.41
N LEU A 60 -8.09 1.51 8.68
CA LEU A 60 -9.32 2.09 9.24
C LEU A 60 -10.29 1.02 9.77
N MET A 61 -10.27 -0.20 9.20
CA MET A 61 -11.04 -1.35 9.71
C MET A 61 -10.39 -1.91 10.98
N ASN A 62 -11.08 -1.75 12.12
CA ASN A 62 -10.64 -2.29 13.41
C ASN A 62 -10.63 -3.83 13.39
N GLU A 63 -9.82 -4.47 14.23
CA GLU A 63 -9.74 -5.94 14.38
C GLU A 63 -11.09 -6.61 14.73
N GLU A 64 -12.11 -5.84 15.12
CA GLU A 64 -13.46 -6.32 15.43
C GLU A 64 -14.19 -6.98 14.25
N THR A 65 -13.78 -6.76 13.00
CA THR A 65 -14.43 -7.37 11.82
C THR A 65 -13.86 -8.76 11.45
N LEU A 66 -12.77 -9.21 12.10
CA LEU A 66 -12.13 -10.51 11.83
C LEU A 66 -12.37 -11.57 12.92
N LYS A 67 -13.23 -11.29 13.89
CA LYS A 67 -13.78 -12.33 14.78
C LYS A 67 -14.96 -13.01 14.10
N ALA A 68 -14.67 -14.07 13.35
CA ALA A 68 -15.64 -15.11 12.98
C ALA A 68 -15.44 -16.33 13.90
#